data_AF-A0A1I4NXW7-F1
#
_entry.id   AF-A0A1I4NXW7-F1
#
_cell.length_a   1.000
_cell.length_b   1.000
_cell.length_c   1.000
_cell.angle_alpha   90.00
_cell.angle_beta   90.00
_cell.angle_gamma   90.00
#
_symmetry.space_group_name_H-M   'P 1'
#
loop_
_entity.id
_entity.type
_entity.pdbx_description
1 polymer ?
#
loop_
_entity_poly.entity_id
_entity_poly.type
_entity_poly.pdbx_seq_one_letter_code
_entity_poly.pdbx_strand_id
1 'polypeptide(L)'
;MNSSKIVAAAALSLLAAIGAHAETYEGVTPSVSANSRAAVRAEAVIAAHSEDPYSDLAQSRVTALPSSPADRGGVRNEAVATSHGPDRYSDSYGQGVAVVSPGFVDRAKVRADARLAARSPQDPF
;
A
#
# COMPACT_ATOMS: atom_id res chain seq x y z
N MET A 1 -11.53 -83.79 -42.12
CA MET A 1 -10.79 -82.56 -42.47
C MET A 1 -9.37 -82.94 -42.85
N ASN A 2 -8.78 -82.30 -43.86
CA ASN A 2 -7.43 -82.57 -44.35
C ASN A 2 -6.41 -81.56 -43.77
N SER A 3 -5.15 -81.97 -43.64
CA SER A 3 -4.10 -81.21 -42.94
C SER A 3 -3.90 -79.79 -43.49
N SER A 4 -4.06 -79.56 -44.80
CA SER A 4 -3.98 -78.22 -45.41
C SER A 4 -5.02 -77.25 -44.87
N LYS A 5 -6.24 -77.70 -44.55
CA LYS A 5 -7.28 -76.83 -43.97
C LYS A 5 -6.93 -76.40 -42.54
N ILE A 6 -6.26 -77.27 -41.79
CA ILE A 6 -5.80 -76.98 -40.43
C ILE A 6 -4.67 -75.94 -40.48
N VAL A 7 -3.71 -76.12 -41.39
CA VAL A 7 -2.59 -75.17 -41.57
C VAL A 7 -3.10 -73.81 -42.05
N ALA A 8 -4.04 -73.79 -43.01
CA ALA A 8 -4.63 -72.55 -43.50
C ALA A 8 -5.40 -71.81 -42.39
N ALA A 9 -6.20 -72.52 -41.59
CA ALA A 9 -6.92 -71.95 -40.47
C ALA A 9 -5.97 -71.41 -39.39
N ALA A 10 -4.89 -72.14 -39.07
CA ALA A 10 -3.88 -71.70 -38.12
C ALA A 10 -3.15 -70.44 -38.62
N ALA A 11 -2.74 -70.41 -39.89
CA ALA A 11 -2.10 -69.23 -40.48
C ALA A 11 -3.01 -68.00 -40.48
N LEU A 12 -4.30 -68.18 -40.80
CA LEU A 12 -5.30 -67.11 -40.71
C LEU A 12 -5.52 -66.64 -39.26
N SER A 13 -5.50 -67.55 -38.30
CA SER A 13 -5.66 -67.24 -36.88
C SER A 13 -4.46 -66.47 -36.32
N LEU A 14 -3.24 -66.86 -36.69
CA LEU A 14 -2.01 -66.15 -36.37
C LEU A 14 -1.97 -64.75 -37.00
N LEU A 15 -2.40 -64.62 -38.26
CA LEU A 15 -2.48 -63.32 -38.94
C LEU A 15 -3.53 -62.41 -38.29
N ALA A 16 -4.68 -62.96 -37.90
CA ALA A 16 -5.73 -62.21 -37.22
C ALA A 16 -5.29 -61.72 -35.82
N ALA A 17 -4.48 -62.50 -35.10
CA ALA A 17 -3.95 -62.13 -33.79
C ALA A 17 -2.97 -60.94 -33.85
N ILE A 18 -2.30 -60.72 -34.99
CA ILE A 18 -1.40 -59.58 -35.19
C ILE A 18 -2.19 -58.28 -35.46
N GLY A 19 -3.42 -58.37 -36.00
CA GLY A 19 -4.24 -57.21 -36.33
C GLY A 19 -5.00 -56.60 -35.15
N ALA A 20 -5.12 -57.32 -34.04
CA ALA A 20 -5.78 -56.84 -32.82
C ALA A 20 -4.84 -55.97 -31.97
N HIS A 21 -4.37 -54.85 -32.54
CA HIS A 21 -3.70 -53.81 -31.77
C HIS A 21 -4.76 -52.89 -31.15
N ALA A 22 -4.96 -52.98 -29.84
CA ALA A 22 -5.64 -51.92 -29.10
C ALA A 22 -4.72 -50.69 -29.10
N GLU A 23 -5.26 -49.52 -29.43
CA GLU A 23 -4.54 -48.27 -29.23
C GLU A 23 -4.12 -48.17 -27.76
N THR A 24 -2.82 -48.02 -27.52
CA THR A 24 -2.32 -47.80 -26.17
C THR A 24 -2.84 -46.46 -25.69
N TYR A 25 -3.67 -46.47 -24.65
CA TYR A 25 -4.09 -45.24 -24.01
C TYR A 25 -2.88 -44.65 -23.26
N GLU A 26 -2.26 -43.63 -23.85
CA GLU A 26 -1.10 -42.90 -23.29
C GLU A 26 -1.44 -42.06 -22.05
N GLY A 27 -2.69 -42.09 -21.58
CA GLY A 27 -3.16 -41.26 -20.49
C GLY A 27 -3.44 -39.82 -20.91
N VAL A 28 -3.94 -39.02 -19.96
CA VAL A 28 -4.02 -37.57 -20.12
C VAL A 28 -2.64 -37.00 -19.84
N THR A 29 -2.01 -36.39 -20.84
CA THR A 29 -0.79 -35.60 -20.63
C THR A 29 -1.08 -34.51 -19.60
N PRO A 30 -0.29 -34.42 -18.50
CA PRO A 30 -0.50 -33.40 -17.50
C PRO A 30 -0.29 -32.02 -18.11
N SER A 31 -1.20 -31.08 -17.84
CA SER A 31 -1.02 -29.69 -18.23
C SER A 31 0.23 -29.13 -17.53
N VAL A 32 1.29 -28.94 -18.29
CA VAL A 32 2.50 -28.27 -17.81
C VAL A 32 2.26 -26.77 -17.91
N SER A 33 2.46 -26.04 -16.82
CA SER A 33 2.39 -24.58 -16.87
C SER A 33 3.49 -24.06 -17.78
N ALA A 34 3.14 -23.14 -18.69
CA ALA A 34 4.12 -22.49 -19.57
C ALA A 34 5.17 -21.69 -18.77
N ASN A 35 4.80 -21.21 -17.57
CA ASN A 35 5.65 -20.36 -16.75
C ASN A 35 6.09 -21.08 -15.47
N SER A 36 7.32 -20.79 -15.03
CA SER A 36 7.79 -21.27 -13.73
C SER A 36 7.08 -20.57 -12.57
N ARG A 37 6.97 -21.24 -11.42
CA ARG A 37 6.44 -20.63 -10.18
C ARG A 37 7.19 -19.36 -9.76
N ALA A 38 8.49 -19.30 -10.06
CA ALA A 38 9.31 -18.12 -9.78
C ALA A 38 8.93 -16.95 -10.69
N ALA A 39 8.73 -17.19 -11.98
CA ALA A 39 8.29 -16.17 -12.94
C ALA A 39 6.91 -15.60 -12.56
N VAL A 40 5.94 -16.47 -12.25
CA VAL A 40 4.60 -16.04 -11.80
C VAL A 40 4.67 -15.24 -10.51
N ARG A 41 5.52 -15.62 -9.55
CA ARG A 41 5.72 -14.83 -8.32
C ARG A 41 6.30 -13.45 -8.61
N ALA A 42 7.29 -13.37 -9.49
CA ALA A 42 7.89 -12.09 -9.86
C ALA A 42 6.85 -11.16 -10.51
N GLU A 43 6.08 -11.66 -11.48
CA GLU A 43 4.99 -10.91 -12.10
C GLU A 43 3.90 -10.51 -11.10
N ALA A 44 3.52 -11.41 -10.19
CA ALA A 44 2.51 -11.12 -9.18
C ALA A 44 2.94 -9.99 -8.22
N VAL A 45 4.21 -9.96 -7.83
CA VAL A 45 4.74 -8.86 -7.01
C VAL A 45 4.70 -7.54 -7.78
N ILE A 46 5.12 -7.54 -9.05
CA ILE A 46 5.04 -6.35 -9.90
C ILE A 46 3.59 -5.86 -10.01
N ALA A 47 2.66 -6.76 -10.36
CA ALA A 47 1.25 -6.43 -10.50
C ALA A 47 0.62 -5.91 -9.20
N ALA A 48 0.98 -6.47 -8.04
CA ALA A 48 0.49 -6.00 -6.75
C ALA A 48 0.98 -4.61 -6.34
N HIS A 49 2.13 -4.18 -6.89
CA HIS A 49 2.70 -2.84 -6.66
C HIS A 49 2.36 -1.84 -7.77
N SER A 50 1.83 -2.31 -8.90
CA SER A 50 1.35 -1.46 -9.98
C SER A 50 0.10 -0.68 -9.56
N GLU A 51 -0.11 0.45 -10.22
CA GLU A 51 -1.33 1.23 -10.08
C GLU A 51 -2.54 0.41 -10.52
N ASP A 52 -3.62 0.45 -9.73
CA ASP A 52 -4.89 -0.19 -10.09
C ASP A 52 -5.71 0.74 -11.00
N PRO A 53 -5.79 0.45 -12.31
CA PRO A 53 -6.48 1.30 -13.27
C PRO A 53 -8.01 1.32 -13.08
N TYR A 54 -8.55 0.41 -12.25
CA TYR A 54 -9.97 0.32 -11.95
C TYR A 54 -10.29 0.74 -10.51
N SER A 55 -9.32 1.23 -9.74
CA SER A 55 -9.60 1.73 -8.40
C SER A 55 -10.58 2.90 -8.46
N ASP A 56 -11.45 3.01 -7.46
CA ASP A 56 -12.38 4.14 -7.34
C ASP A 56 -11.64 5.49 -7.37
N LEU A 57 -10.39 5.52 -6.90
CA LEU A 57 -9.49 6.67 -7.00
C LEU A 57 -9.03 6.95 -8.43
N ALA A 58 -8.73 5.92 -9.23
CA ALA A 58 -8.37 6.08 -10.64
C ALA A 58 -9.53 6.63 -11.50
N GLN A 59 -10.77 6.32 -11.13
CA GLN A 59 -11.97 6.90 -11.75
C GLN A 59 -12.48 8.17 -11.07
N SER A 60 -11.87 8.54 -9.93
CA SER A 60 -12.25 9.73 -9.19
C SER A 60 -11.76 10.98 -9.91
N ARG A 61 -12.63 11.99 -10.03
CA ARG A 61 -12.22 13.34 -10.43
C ARG A 61 -11.53 14.12 -9.29
N VAL A 62 -11.37 13.49 -8.13
CA VAL A 62 -10.64 14.08 -7.00
C VAL A 62 -9.16 13.98 -7.30
N THR A 63 -8.49 15.15 -7.37
CA THR A 63 -7.04 15.22 -7.49
C THR A 63 -6.40 14.36 -6.41
N ALA A 64 -5.59 13.38 -6.83
CA ALA A 64 -4.81 12.56 -5.92
C ALA A 64 -4.04 13.49 -4.95
N LEU A 65 -4.14 13.20 -3.65
CA LEU A 65 -3.35 13.94 -2.66
C LEU A 65 -1.88 13.81 -3.07
N PRO A 66 -1.11 14.92 -3.20
CA PRO A 66 0.30 14.82 -3.52
C PRO A 66 0.94 13.89 -2.51
N SER A 67 1.78 12.96 -3.00
CA SER A 67 2.61 12.13 -2.15
C SER A 67 3.33 13.04 -1.16
N SER A 68 3.13 12.80 0.14
CA SER A 68 3.79 13.60 1.17
C SER A 68 5.30 13.58 0.88
N PRO A 69 5.95 14.74 0.72
CA PRO A 69 7.38 14.81 0.41
C PRO A 69 8.25 14.33 1.59
N ALA A 70 7.65 14.05 2.74
CA ALA A 70 8.36 13.61 3.92
C ALA A 70 8.74 12.12 3.81
N ASP A 71 10.04 11.85 3.84
CA ASP A 71 10.57 10.49 4.00
C ASP A 71 10.04 9.86 5.30
N ARG A 72 9.53 8.63 5.21
CA ARG A 72 8.95 7.91 6.35
C ARG A 72 10.01 7.66 7.44
N GLY A 73 11.27 7.48 7.06
CA GLY A 73 12.39 7.36 7.99
C GLY A 73 12.61 8.65 8.77
N GLY A 74 12.65 9.79 8.07
CA GLY A 74 12.70 11.14 8.66
C GLY A 74 11.59 11.40 9.66
N VAL A 75 10.33 11.16 9.28
CA VAL A 75 9.16 11.34 10.17
C VAL A 75 9.28 10.46 11.42
N ARG A 76 9.71 9.21 11.28
CA ARG A 76 9.90 8.31 12.42
C ARG A 76 11.01 8.82 13.36
N ASN A 77 12.14 9.26 12.80
CA ASN A 77 13.26 9.78 13.59
C ASN A 77 12.87 11.07 14.34
N GLU A 78 12.14 11.97 13.68
CA GLU A 78 11.62 13.20 14.28
C GLU A 78 10.62 12.90 15.41
N ALA A 79 9.72 11.93 15.20
CA ALA A 79 8.78 11.49 16.22
C ALA A 79 9.50 10.94 17.45
N VAL A 80 10.51 10.07 17.26
CA VAL A 80 11.33 9.52 18.36
C VAL A 80 12.06 10.64 19.10
N ALA A 81 12.69 11.57 18.39
CA ALA A 81 13.38 12.71 18.99
C ALA A 81 12.41 13.59 19.81
N THR A 82 11.20 13.82 19.31
CA THR A 82 10.16 14.57 20.02
C THR A 82 9.68 13.84 21.27
N SER A 83 9.49 12.52 21.19
CA SER A 83 9.07 11.70 22.35
C SER A 83 10.12 11.66 23.47
N HIS A 84 11.41 11.76 23.13
CA HIS A 84 12.50 11.87 24.10
C HIS A 84 12.77 13.30 24.56
N GLY A 85 12.05 14.29 24.01
CA GLY A 85 12.16 15.67 24.44
C GLY A 85 11.63 15.89 25.86
N PRO A 86 12.01 17.02 26.48
CA PRO A 86 11.46 17.40 27.79
C PRO A 86 9.95 17.57 27.70
N ASP A 87 9.22 17.01 28.68
CA ASP A 87 7.77 17.15 28.77
C ASP A 87 7.40 18.62 29.01
N ARG A 88 6.79 19.23 27.98
CA ARG A 88 6.37 20.64 27.98
C ARG A 88 5.29 20.95 29.02
N TYR A 89 4.64 19.93 29.56
CA TYR A 89 3.61 20.04 30.59
C TYR A 89 4.09 19.57 31.96
N SER A 90 5.35 19.16 32.10
CA SER A 90 5.90 18.85 33.42
C SER A 90 5.93 20.10 34.29
N ASP A 91 5.61 19.95 35.58
CA ASP A 91 5.64 21.04 36.57
C ASP A 91 7.02 21.72 36.66
N SER A 92 8.07 21.03 36.23
CA SER A 92 9.46 21.52 36.15
C SER A 92 9.81 22.26 34.86
N TYR A 93 9.01 22.19 33.79
CA TYR A 93 9.37 22.70 32.45
C TYR A 93 9.59 24.23 32.41
N GLY A 94 9.09 24.96 33.41
CA GLY A 94 9.31 26.41 33.57
C GLY A 94 10.16 26.82 34.78
N GLN A 95 10.68 25.86 35.57
CA GLN A 95 11.51 26.17 36.74
C GLN A 95 12.87 26.73 36.30
N GLY A 96 13.03 28.05 36.42
CA GLY A 96 14.21 28.79 35.98
C GLY A 96 13.92 29.89 34.95
N VAL A 97 12.72 29.93 34.38
CA VAL A 97 12.28 31.10 33.60
C VAL A 97 11.87 32.18 34.60
N ALA A 98 12.64 33.26 34.66
CA ALA A 98 12.25 34.44 35.43
C ALA A 98 10.89 34.93 34.90
N VAL A 99 9.84 34.71 35.68
CA VAL A 99 8.53 35.31 35.40
C VAL A 99 8.74 36.80 35.50
N VAL A 100 8.75 37.48 34.35
CA VAL A 100 8.65 38.94 34.31
C VAL A 100 7.34 39.27 35.01
N SER A 101 7.43 39.83 36.21
CA SER A 101 6.27 40.39 36.91
C SER A 101 5.57 41.31 35.92
N PRO A 102 4.33 41.04 35.49
CA PRO A 102 3.64 41.95 34.60
C PRO A 102 3.55 43.27 35.37
N GLY A 103 4.24 44.30 34.88
CA GLY A 103 4.11 45.64 35.42
C GLY A 103 2.61 45.94 35.46
N PHE A 104 2.07 46.19 36.64
CA PHE A 104 0.65 46.45 36.82
C PHE A 104 0.32 47.75 36.09
N VAL A 105 -0.02 47.65 34.81
CA VAL A 105 -0.64 48.75 34.10
C VAL A 105 -2.02 48.89 34.72
N ASP A 106 -2.22 49.98 35.47
CA ASP A 106 -3.51 50.29 36.05
C ASP A 106 -4.54 50.43 34.93
N ARG A 107 -5.38 49.40 34.81
CA ARG A 107 -6.41 49.31 33.77
C ARG A 107 -7.46 50.41 33.93
N ALA A 108 -7.65 50.95 35.13
CA ALA A 108 -8.53 52.08 35.36
C ALA A 108 -7.96 53.34 34.71
N LYS A 109 -6.65 53.60 34.89
CA LYS A 109 -5.94 54.69 34.23
C LYS A 109 -6.01 54.59 32.70
N VAL A 110 -5.73 53.41 32.13
CA VAL A 110 -5.81 53.19 30.67
C VAL A 110 -7.20 53.50 30.13
N ARG A 111 -8.25 53.08 30.84
CA ARG A 111 -9.64 53.36 30.45
C ARG A 111 -10.01 54.83 30.62
N ALA A 112 -9.40 55.55 31.55
CA ALA A 112 -9.59 56.98 31.71
C ALA A 112 -8.93 57.74 30.55
N ASP A 113 -7.67 57.42 30.25
CA ASP A 113 -6.89 58.02 29.16
C ASP A 113 -7.57 57.77 27.80
N ALA A 114 -8.07 56.55 27.55
CA ALA A 114 -8.81 56.22 26.33
C ALA A 114 -10.12 57.01 26.17
N ARG A 115 -10.85 57.26 27.26
CA ARG A 115 -12.08 58.07 27.22
C ARG A 115 -11.79 59.55 27.03
N LEU A 116 -10.66 60.05 27.53
CA LEU A 116 -10.22 61.42 27.31
C LEU A 116 -9.79 61.62 25.85
N ALA A 117 -9.03 60.67 25.29
CA ALA A 117 -8.65 60.67 23.88
C ALA A 117 -9.88 60.61 22.96
N ALA A 118 -10.88 59.79 23.29
CA ALA A 118 -12.13 59.71 22.53
C ALA A 118 -13.02 60.96 22.61
N ARG A 119 -12.84 61.81 23.64
CA ARG A 119 -13.57 63.08 23.80
C ARG A 119 -12.82 64.29 23.25
N SER A 120 -11.54 64.15 22.97
CA SER A 120 -10.80 65.17 22.24
C SER A 120 -11.24 65.07 20.79
N PRO A 121 -11.86 66.10 20.19
CA PRO A 121 -12.01 66.15 18.75
C PRO A 121 -10.60 65.98 18.17
N GLN A 122 -10.44 65.05 17.23
CA GLN A 122 -9.29 65.13 16.33
C GLN A 122 -9.47 66.45 15.57
N ASP A 123 -8.79 67.51 16.01
CA ASP A 123 -8.61 68.68 15.17
C ASP A 123 -7.80 68.23 13.95
N PRO A 124 -8.37 68.28 12.73
CA PRO A 124 -7.64 67.94 11.53
C PRO A 124 -6.93 69.20 11.05
N PHE A 125 -5.64 69.35 11.35
CA PHE A 125 -4.67 70.07 10.50
C PHE A 125 -3.28 69.46 10.68
#